data_AF-A0A9P0JNQ5-F1
#
_entry.id   AF-A0A9P0JNQ5-F1
#
_cell.length_a   1.000
_cell.length_b   1.000
_cell.length_c   1.000
_cell.angle_alpha   90.00
_cell.angle_beta   90.00
_cell.angle_gamma   90.00
#
_symmetry.space_group_name_H-M   'P 1'
#
loop_
_entity.id
_entity.type
_entity.pdbx_description
1 polymer ?
#
loop_
_entity_poly.entity_id
_entity_poly.type
_entity_poly.pdbx_seq_one_letter_code
_entity_poly.pdbx_strand_id
1 'polypeptide(L)'
;MCSQFSMHSGTMDENRFVACAAAISAIMTVCLLLKKNKKKRRLWVRPWIARREQQGIHHTLLRELQFEDLKSYISYLRMDEDSFKFIASKISPLISKQNTHLRNCISVEERLMVTLRFLATGESYRSLQYSSRIPQCTLSGIIPETCEAIYQALKGDFLKVPRIEKEWLDIAKDFEDKWNVFNTIGAMDGKHVRITCPDKGGSHHFNYKSYHSIILFTLTDANYKFIYIDVGTNGRIGDSGVYNKSKLKKCLADNSILNIPAGKNLPGANIATPYVVLADDAFPLSYNVMKPYPLKNITREEKIYNYRLSRGRRIVESSFGILASRFRVFLTTINLCPEKVTKIVLAACTIHNLLIDRRKHLYTCHEIISRSRKGHTFLDVLSHEELQELQTLTTQTRTVGNRHGREIRENFKIFYNGAGKVPWQEEYA
;
A
#
# COMPACT_ATOMS: atom_id res chain seq x y z
N MET A 1 79.69 -8.10 -23.34
CA MET A 1 78.79 -7.11 -22.69
C MET A 1 77.47 -7.81 -22.40
N CYS A 2 77.21 -8.06 -21.10
CA CYS A 2 75.95 -8.56 -20.58
C CYS A 2 74.82 -7.57 -20.86
N SER A 3 73.61 -8.07 -21.16
CA SER A 3 72.41 -7.49 -20.56
C SER A 3 71.36 -8.59 -20.36
N GLN A 4 70.85 -8.61 -19.14
CA GLN A 4 69.93 -9.57 -18.56
C GLN A 4 68.52 -9.34 -19.11
N PHE A 5 67.75 -10.41 -19.33
CA PHE A 5 66.30 -10.35 -19.14
C PHE A 5 65.82 -11.57 -18.35
N SER A 6 65.29 -11.24 -17.18
CA SER A 6 64.91 -12.11 -16.07
C SER A 6 63.73 -13.02 -16.42
N MET A 7 63.86 -14.29 -16.05
CA MET A 7 62.75 -15.22 -15.85
C MET A 7 61.92 -14.80 -14.64
N HIS A 8 60.61 -14.62 -14.80
CA HIS A 8 59.63 -14.77 -13.73
C HIS A 8 58.28 -15.23 -14.33
N SER A 9 58.18 -16.52 -14.63
CA SER A 9 56.89 -17.21 -14.84
C SER A 9 56.46 -17.83 -13.52
N GLY A 10 55.34 -17.33 -12.99
CA GLY A 10 54.86 -17.61 -11.65
C GLY A 10 54.42 -19.06 -11.42
N THR A 11 54.97 -19.66 -10.37
CA THR A 11 54.51 -20.91 -9.72
C THR A 11 53.30 -20.66 -8.81
N MET A 12 52.32 -19.86 -9.25
CA MET A 12 51.21 -19.39 -8.41
C MET A 12 49.85 -20.06 -8.66
N ASP A 13 49.76 -21.10 -9.51
CA ASP A 13 48.46 -21.69 -9.89
C ASP A 13 48.14 -23.05 -9.24
N GLU A 14 49.11 -23.92 -8.97
CA GLU A 14 48.80 -25.26 -8.39
C GLU A 14 48.26 -25.17 -6.96
N ASN A 15 48.87 -24.34 -6.11
CA ASN A 15 48.43 -24.18 -4.73
C ASN A 15 47.03 -23.54 -4.63
N ARG A 16 46.66 -22.68 -5.59
CA ARG A 16 45.31 -22.10 -5.66
C ARG A 16 44.30 -23.14 -6.12
N PHE A 17 44.66 -23.99 -7.08
CA PHE A 17 43.80 -25.06 -7.56
C PHE A 17 43.51 -26.09 -6.46
N VAL A 18 44.53 -26.49 -5.70
CA VAL A 18 44.40 -27.41 -4.56
C VAL A 18 43.55 -26.78 -3.44
N ALA A 19 43.75 -25.49 -3.13
CA ALA A 19 42.93 -24.78 -2.15
C ALA A 19 41.45 -24.67 -2.58
N CYS A 20 41.17 -24.40 -3.86
CA CYS A 20 39.81 -24.38 -4.39
C CYS A 20 39.15 -25.76 -4.35
N ALA A 21 39.87 -26.83 -4.72
CA ALA A 21 39.35 -28.20 -4.66
C ALA A 21 39.03 -28.63 -3.21
N ALA A 22 39.89 -28.29 -2.25
CA ALA A 22 39.65 -28.53 -0.83
C ALA A 22 38.43 -27.76 -0.30
N ALA A 23 38.26 -26.49 -0.70
CA ALA A 23 37.10 -25.69 -0.33
C ALA A 23 35.79 -26.26 -0.89
N ILE A 24 35.78 -26.69 -2.16
CA ILE A 24 34.60 -27.33 -2.79
C ILE A 24 34.24 -28.63 -2.07
N SER A 25 35.23 -29.47 -1.76
CA SER A 25 35.03 -30.72 -1.01
C SER A 25 34.47 -30.46 0.39
N ALA A 26 35.00 -29.47 1.10
CA ALA A 26 34.50 -29.08 2.42
C ALA A 26 33.05 -28.58 2.36
N ILE A 27 32.71 -27.73 1.38
CA ILE A 27 31.34 -27.24 1.17
C ILE A 27 30.40 -28.40 0.84
N MET A 28 30.80 -29.31 -0.05
CA MET A 28 29.99 -30.47 -0.44
C MET A 28 29.75 -31.40 0.76
N THR A 29 30.77 -31.62 1.59
CA THR A 29 30.69 -32.44 2.80
C THR A 29 29.76 -31.80 3.84
N VAL A 30 29.86 -30.49 4.06
CA VAL A 30 28.92 -29.74 4.91
C VAL A 30 27.50 -29.83 4.36
N CYS A 31 27.28 -29.67 3.05
CA CYS A 31 25.96 -29.85 2.43
C CYS A 31 25.40 -31.27 2.62
N LEU A 32 26.24 -32.31 2.57
CA LEU A 32 25.84 -33.70 2.80
C LEU A 32 25.50 -33.97 4.27
N LEU A 33 26.28 -33.42 5.21
CA LEU A 33 26.00 -33.49 6.64
C LEU A 33 24.70 -32.76 7.02
N LEU A 34 24.45 -31.59 6.42
CA LEU A 34 23.20 -30.85 6.56
C LEU A 34 22.00 -31.60 5.95
N LYS A 35 22.21 -32.38 4.88
CA LYS A 35 21.17 -33.28 4.32
C LYS A 35 20.86 -34.46 5.25
N LYS A 36 21.87 -35.04 5.93
CA LYS A 36 21.71 -36.18 6.86
C LYS A 36 20.91 -35.84 8.12
N ASN A 37 20.91 -34.59 8.57
CA ASN A 37 20.18 -34.14 9.76
C ASN A 37 18.69 -33.79 9.54
N LYS A 38 18.11 -34.06 8.37
CA LYS A 38 16.66 -33.93 8.20
C LYS A 38 15.95 -35.09 8.89
N LYS A 39 15.42 -34.84 10.10
CA LYS A 39 14.53 -35.78 10.82
C LYS A 39 13.52 -36.39 9.83
N LYS A 40 13.51 -37.72 9.69
CA LYS A 40 12.50 -38.44 8.90
C LYS A 40 11.12 -38.01 9.41
N ARG A 41 10.24 -37.55 8.50
CA ARG A 41 8.88 -37.14 8.88
C ARG A 41 8.14 -38.36 9.43
N ARG A 42 7.68 -38.29 10.69
CA ARG A 42 6.91 -39.38 11.33
C ARG A 42 5.56 -39.61 10.67
N LEU A 43 4.97 -38.57 10.09
CA LEU A 43 3.67 -38.58 9.40
C LEU A 43 3.77 -37.71 8.13
N TRP A 44 3.24 -38.20 7.02
CA TRP A 44 3.21 -37.47 5.75
C TRP A 44 2.21 -36.30 5.80
N VAL A 45 0.98 -36.55 6.25
CA VAL A 45 -0.08 -35.55 6.50
C VAL A 45 -0.82 -35.94 7.79
N ARG A 46 -1.24 -34.95 8.58
CA ARG A 46 -2.05 -35.22 9.79
C ARG A 46 -3.46 -35.66 9.39
N PRO A 47 -4.09 -36.66 10.03
CA PRO A 47 -5.40 -37.18 9.60
C PRO A 47 -6.50 -36.12 9.47
N TRP A 48 -6.54 -35.14 10.38
CA TRP A 48 -7.53 -34.06 10.30
C TRP A 48 -7.28 -33.07 9.16
N ILE A 49 -6.03 -32.89 8.73
CA ILE A 49 -5.65 -32.07 7.56
C ILE A 49 -6.02 -32.79 6.27
N ALA A 50 -5.91 -34.12 6.23
CA ALA A 50 -6.30 -34.93 5.08
C ALA A 50 -7.79 -34.78 4.73
N ARG A 51 -8.64 -34.44 5.72
CA ARG A 51 -10.07 -34.16 5.53
C ARG A 51 -10.38 -32.76 4.98
N ARG A 52 -9.48 -32.17 4.18
CA ARG A 52 -9.63 -30.80 3.65
C ARG A 52 -10.85 -30.68 2.75
N GLU A 53 -11.03 -31.62 1.83
CA GLU A 53 -12.12 -31.57 0.84
C GLU A 53 -13.50 -31.77 1.49
N GLN A 54 -13.58 -32.56 2.56
CA GLN A 54 -14.85 -32.83 3.25
C GLN A 54 -15.19 -31.81 4.35
N GLN A 55 -14.18 -31.24 5.03
CA GLN A 55 -14.39 -30.45 6.25
C GLN A 55 -13.65 -29.11 6.25
N GLY A 56 -13.04 -28.71 5.13
CA GLY A 56 -12.41 -27.41 4.98
C GLY A 56 -13.45 -26.33 4.71
N ILE A 57 -13.26 -25.16 5.32
CA ILE A 57 -14.25 -24.06 5.29
C ILE A 57 -14.68 -23.63 3.88
N HIS A 58 -13.80 -23.80 2.89
CA HIS A 58 -14.10 -23.50 1.48
C HIS A 58 -15.17 -24.42 0.90
N HIS A 59 -15.15 -25.72 1.24
CA HIS A 59 -16.08 -26.71 0.70
C HIS A 59 -17.35 -26.86 1.54
N THR A 60 -17.31 -26.44 2.81
CA THR A 60 -18.46 -26.46 3.72
C THR A 60 -19.07 -25.06 3.84
N LEU A 61 -18.75 -24.32 4.90
CA LEU A 61 -19.38 -23.06 5.28
C LEU A 61 -19.42 -22.04 4.14
N LEU A 62 -18.35 -21.89 3.35
CA LEU A 62 -18.35 -20.87 2.30
C LEU A 62 -19.40 -21.15 1.21
N ARG A 63 -19.66 -22.42 0.89
CA ARG A 63 -20.74 -22.81 -0.03
C ARG A 63 -22.10 -22.58 0.59
N GLU A 64 -22.28 -22.95 1.86
CA GLU A 64 -23.52 -22.68 2.61
C GLU A 64 -23.84 -21.18 2.60
N LEU A 65 -22.87 -20.33 2.96
CA LEU A 65 -23.01 -18.87 2.94
C LEU A 65 -23.32 -18.33 1.53
N GLN A 66 -22.75 -18.92 0.49
CA GLN A 66 -22.99 -18.49 -0.89
C GLN A 66 -24.45 -18.68 -1.31
N PHE A 67 -25.10 -19.77 -0.88
CA PHE A 67 -26.49 -20.08 -1.24
C PHE A 67 -27.51 -19.54 -0.25
N GLU A 68 -27.18 -19.50 1.04
CA GLU A 68 -28.12 -19.21 2.13
C GLU A 68 -28.02 -17.76 2.66
N ASP A 69 -26.80 -17.19 2.75
CA ASP A 69 -26.59 -15.85 3.32
C ASP A 69 -25.45 -15.08 2.63
N LEU A 70 -25.81 -14.43 1.53
CA LEU A 70 -24.89 -13.61 0.74
C LEU A 70 -24.28 -12.44 1.56
N LYS A 71 -24.99 -11.92 2.59
CA LYS A 71 -24.45 -10.84 3.43
C LYS A 71 -23.29 -11.36 4.28
N SER A 72 -23.45 -12.54 4.88
CA SER A 72 -22.37 -13.19 5.62
C SER A 72 -21.23 -13.64 4.72
N TYR A 73 -21.51 -14.10 3.49
CA TYR A 73 -20.47 -14.37 2.48
C TYR A 73 -19.61 -13.12 2.20
N ILE A 74 -20.25 -11.98 1.91
CA ILE A 74 -19.57 -10.70 1.67
C ILE A 74 -18.80 -10.26 2.92
N SER A 75 -19.37 -10.41 4.11
CA SER A 75 -18.69 -10.08 5.36
C SER A 75 -17.44 -10.95 5.57
N TYR A 76 -17.53 -12.23 5.23
CA TYR A 76 -16.46 -13.21 5.41
C TYR A 76 -15.25 -12.96 4.49
N LEU A 77 -15.49 -12.71 3.20
CA LEU A 77 -14.45 -12.47 2.20
C LEU A 77 -14.11 -10.98 2.00
N ARG A 78 -14.94 -10.08 2.54
CA ARG A 78 -14.88 -8.63 2.32
C ARG A 78 -15.12 -8.21 0.86
N MET A 79 -15.71 -9.09 0.05
CA MET A 79 -16.05 -8.85 -1.36
C MET A 79 -17.24 -9.70 -1.81
N ASP A 80 -17.89 -9.28 -2.89
CA ASP A 80 -18.95 -10.03 -3.55
C ASP A 80 -18.42 -11.18 -4.41
N GLU A 81 -19.33 -12.10 -4.75
CA GLU A 81 -19.00 -13.30 -5.53
C GLU A 81 -18.51 -12.97 -6.95
N ASP A 82 -19.06 -11.96 -7.61
CA ASP A 82 -18.65 -11.58 -8.97
C ASP A 82 -17.22 -11.01 -8.98
N SER A 83 -16.88 -10.20 -7.97
CA SER A 83 -15.52 -9.74 -7.71
C SER A 83 -14.59 -10.89 -7.37
N PHE A 84 -15.01 -11.84 -6.54
CA PHE A 84 -14.23 -13.03 -6.21
C PHE A 84 -13.91 -13.87 -7.45
N LYS A 85 -14.92 -14.22 -8.25
CA LYS A 85 -14.80 -14.99 -9.49
C LYS A 85 -13.91 -14.29 -10.52
N PHE A 86 -14.05 -12.96 -10.64
CA PHE A 86 -13.20 -12.17 -11.53
C PHE A 86 -11.72 -12.18 -11.12
N ILE A 87 -11.43 -12.02 -9.82
CA ILE A 87 -10.05 -12.11 -9.34
C ILE A 87 -9.52 -13.53 -9.58
N ALA A 88 -10.31 -14.56 -9.25
CA ALA A 88 -9.95 -15.96 -9.45
C ALA A 88 -9.62 -16.26 -10.93
N SER A 89 -10.43 -15.78 -11.88
CA SER A 89 -10.17 -15.96 -13.31
C SER A 89 -8.89 -15.27 -13.77
N LYS A 90 -8.60 -14.07 -13.24
CA LYS A 90 -7.41 -13.28 -13.59
C LYS A 90 -6.12 -13.89 -13.04
N ILE A 91 -6.15 -14.46 -11.82
CA ILE A 91 -4.96 -15.05 -11.19
C ILE A 91 -4.75 -16.53 -11.54
N SER A 92 -5.79 -17.23 -12.01
CA SER A 92 -5.73 -18.64 -12.41
C SER A 92 -4.49 -19.02 -13.23
N PRO A 93 -4.11 -18.30 -14.31
CA PRO A 93 -2.92 -18.64 -15.11
C PRO A 93 -1.60 -18.51 -14.33
N LEU A 94 -1.56 -17.75 -13.24
CA LEU A 94 -0.34 -17.47 -12.46
C LEU A 94 -0.15 -18.46 -11.29
N ILE A 95 -1.23 -18.94 -10.69
CA ILE A 95 -1.18 -19.73 -9.44
C ILE A 95 -1.73 -21.14 -9.54
N SER A 96 -2.25 -21.55 -10.70
CA SER A 96 -2.74 -22.91 -10.93
C SER A 96 -1.63 -23.94 -10.66
N LYS A 97 -2.00 -25.02 -9.98
CA LYS A 97 -1.11 -26.15 -9.66
C LYS A 97 -1.72 -27.44 -10.21
N GLN A 98 -0.89 -28.43 -10.46
CA GLN A 98 -1.33 -29.71 -10.99
C GLN A 98 -1.59 -30.72 -9.86
N ASN A 99 -2.62 -31.54 -10.05
CA ASN A 99 -2.86 -32.71 -9.21
C ASN A 99 -1.74 -33.72 -9.42
N THR A 100 -1.33 -34.40 -8.35
CA THR A 100 -0.38 -35.51 -8.43
C THR A 100 -1.06 -36.79 -7.97
N HIS A 101 -0.49 -37.94 -8.32
CA HIS A 101 -0.97 -39.25 -7.84
C HIS A 101 -1.03 -39.36 -6.30
N LEU A 102 -0.28 -38.50 -5.60
CA LEU A 102 -0.24 -38.51 -4.14
C LEU A 102 -1.30 -37.59 -3.51
N ARG A 103 -1.62 -36.44 -4.13
CA ARG A 103 -2.59 -35.49 -3.57
C ARG A 103 -3.20 -34.59 -4.63
N ASN A 104 -4.46 -34.22 -4.40
CA ASN A 104 -5.09 -33.10 -5.07
C ASN A 104 -4.41 -31.78 -4.66
N CYS A 105 -4.17 -30.93 -5.66
CA CYS A 105 -3.69 -29.59 -5.44
C CYS A 105 -4.72 -28.75 -4.68
N ILE A 106 -4.28 -27.64 -4.10
CA ILE A 106 -5.20 -26.67 -3.50
C ILE A 106 -5.68 -25.78 -4.65
N SER A 107 -6.99 -25.72 -4.86
CA SER A 107 -7.60 -24.99 -5.97
C SER A 107 -7.28 -23.49 -5.92
N VAL A 108 -7.39 -22.82 -7.08
CA VAL A 108 -7.18 -21.36 -7.18
C VAL A 108 -8.14 -20.61 -6.25
N GLU A 109 -9.39 -21.06 -6.18
CA GLU A 109 -10.43 -20.46 -5.32
C GLU A 109 -10.13 -20.65 -3.83
N GLU A 110 -9.69 -21.83 -3.40
CA GLU A 110 -9.24 -22.05 -2.01
C GLU A 110 -8.07 -21.14 -1.64
N ARG A 111 -7.09 -21.01 -2.54
CA ARG A 111 -5.91 -20.17 -2.33
C ARG A 111 -6.30 -18.70 -2.20
N LEU A 112 -7.19 -18.24 -3.07
CA LEU A 112 -7.74 -16.88 -3.04
C LEU A 112 -8.54 -16.65 -1.75
N MET A 113 -9.45 -17.55 -1.40
CA MET A 113 -10.28 -17.45 -0.21
C MET A 113 -9.42 -17.35 1.07
N VAL A 114 -8.40 -18.19 1.25
CA VAL A 114 -7.56 -18.08 2.46
C VAL A 114 -6.77 -16.76 2.47
N THR A 115 -6.31 -16.31 1.31
CA THR A 115 -5.59 -15.04 1.18
C THR A 115 -6.49 -13.87 1.55
N LEU A 116 -7.71 -13.81 1.02
CA LEU A 116 -8.69 -12.79 1.36
C LEU A 116 -9.09 -12.84 2.83
N ARG A 117 -9.27 -14.05 3.38
CA ARG A 117 -9.56 -14.21 4.81
C ARG A 117 -8.43 -13.64 5.67
N PHE A 118 -7.18 -13.93 5.32
CA PHE A 118 -6.01 -13.35 5.98
C PHE A 118 -6.02 -11.81 5.91
N LEU A 119 -6.29 -11.22 4.75
CA LEU A 119 -6.39 -9.75 4.61
C LEU A 119 -7.54 -9.17 5.45
N ALA A 120 -8.69 -9.87 5.45
CA ALA A 120 -9.91 -9.43 6.11
C ALA A 120 -9.82 -9.44 7.65
N THR A 121 -9.07 -10.38 8.24
CA THR A 121 -9.00 -10.56 9.70
C THR A 121 -7.64 -10.22 10.32
N GLY A 122 -6.54 -10.36 9.58
CA GLY A 122 -5.19 -10.27 10.12
C GLY A 122 -4.81 -11.45 11.03
N GLU A 123 -5.54 -12.57 10.96
CA GLU A 123 -5.28 -13.77 11.77
C GLU A 123 -3.92 -14.41 11.47
N SER A 124 -3.32 -15.06 12.48
CA SER A 124 -2.09 -15.82 12.27
C SER A 124 -2.31 -17.03 11.36
N TYR A 125 -1.26 -17.44 10.63
CA TYR A 125 -1.29 -18.67 9.81
C TYR A 125 -1.61 -19.92 10.63
N ARG A 126 -1.28 -19.91 11.93
CA ARG A 126 -1.61 -21.00 12.85
C ARG A 126 -3.11 -21.09 13.10
N SER A 127 -3.80 -19.96 13.24
CA SER A 127 -5.26 -19.92 13.35
C SER A 127 -5.93 -20.39 12.06
N LEU A 128 -5.52 -19.79 10.93
CA LEU A 128 -6.08 -20.12 9.60
C LEU A 128 -5.90 -21.58 9.21
N GLN A 129 -4.85 -22.25 9.68
CA GLN A 129 -4.63 -23.67 9.42
C GLN A 129 -5.79 -24.55 9.93
N TYR A 130 -6.41 -24.22 11.07
CA TYR A 130 -7.46 -25.05 11.65
C TYR A 130 -8.77 -24.96 10.86
N SER A 131 -9.14 -23.75 10.40
CA SER A 131 -10.35 -23.53 9.62
C SER A 131 -10.21 -23.99 8.16
N SER A 132 -9.09 -23.65 7.51
CA SER A 132 -8.83 -24.03 6.11
C SER A 132 -8.37 -25.48 5.93
N ARG A 133 -7.89 -26.13 7.01
CA ARG A 133 -7.19 -27.43 6.96
C ARG A 133 -6.00 -27.42 6.02
N ILE A 134 -5.33 -26.27 5.87
CA ILE A 134 -4.08 -26.13 5.11
C ILE A 134 -2.93 -25.87 6.09
N PRO A 135 -1.84 -26.67 6.08
CA PRO A 135 -0.73 -26.49 7.00
C PRO A 135 -0.13 -25.07 6.95
N GLN A 136 0.26 -24.51 8.10
CA GLN A 136 0.85 -23.17 8.21
C GLN A 136 2.04 -22.95 7.27
N CYS A 137 2.87 -23.99 7.06
CA CYS A 137 4.01 -23.91 6.15
C CYS A 137 3.57 -23.71 4.69
N THR A 138 2.44 -24.33 4.31
CA THR A 138 1.85 -24.18 2.98
C THR A 138 1.18 -22.82 2.86
N LEU A 139 0.45 -22.37 3.88
CA LEU A 139 -0.12 -21.01 3.93
C LEU A 139 0.93 -19.91 3.79
N SER A 140 2.10 -20.10 4.43
CA SER A 140 3.22 -19.15 4.39
C SER A 140 3.81 -18.92 2.98
N GLY A 141 3.55 -19.86 2.06
CA GLY A 141 3.86 -19.75 0.64
C GLY A 141 2.66 -19.26 -0.18
N ILE A 142 1.46 -19.83 0.06
CA ILE A 142 0.24 -19.50 -0.70
C ILE A 142 -0.12 -18.03 -0.60
N ILE A 143 -0.13 -17.46 0.61
CA ILE A 143 -0.64 -16.10 0.83
C ILE A 143 0.22 -15.07 0.08
N PRO A 144 1.56 -15.03 0.25
CA PRO A 144 2.40 -14.11 -0.53
C PRO A 144 2.38 -14.38 -2.05
N GLU A 145 2.33 -15.65 -2.48
CA GLU A 145 2.26 -16.03 -3.90
C GLU A 145 0.95 -15.52 -4.53
N THR A 146 -0.17 -15.65 -3.82
CA THR A 146 -1.48 -15.19 -4.28
C THR A 146 -1.56 -13.67 -4.28
N CYS A 147 -1.04 -12.99 -3.25
CA CYS A 147 -0.95 -11.52 -3.24
C CYS A 147 -0.11 -10.98 -4.42
N GLU A 148 1.03 -11.61 -4.71
CA GLU A 148 1.84 -11.25 -5.89
C GLU A 148 1.04 -11.42 -7.19
N ALA A 149 0.37 -12.56 -7.36
CA ALA A 149 -0.43 -12.84 -8.54
C ALA A 149 -1.58 -11.83 -8.72
N ILE A 150 -2.27 -11.47 -7.63
CA ILE A 150 -3.31 -10.42 -7.63
C ILE A 150 -2.72 -9.10 -8.11
N TYR A 151 -1.60 -8.67 -7.53
CA TYR A 151 -0.96 -7.42 -7.93
C TYR A 151 -0.53 -7.44 -9.40
N GLN A 152 0.13 -8.49 -9.87
CA GLN A 152 0.58 -8.59 -11.26
C GLN A 152 -0.58 -8.59 -12.25
N ALA A 153 -1.69 -9.28 -11.93
CA ALA A 153 -2.85 -9.39 -12.80
C ALA A 153 -3.71 -8.11 -12.82
N LEU A 154 -3.76 -7.35 -11.73
CA LEU A 154 -4.69 -6.22 -11.57
C LEU A 154 -4.02 -4.84 -11.65
N LYS A 155 -2.72 -4.71 -11.37
CA LYS A 155 -2.03 -3.40 -11.35
C LYS A 155 -2.21 -2.64 -12.67
N GLY A 156 -2.20 -3.38 -13.78
CA GLY A 156 -2.29 -2.82 -15.12
C GLY A 156 -3.64 -2.21 -15.43
N ASP A 157 -4.70 -2.61 -14.73
CA ASP A 157 -6.08 -2.15 -14.95
C ASP A 157 -6.52 -1.14 -13.88
N PHE A 158 -6.21 -1.43 -12.61
CA PHE A 158 -6.78 -0.74 -11.44
C PHE A 158 -5.81 0.19 -10.72
N LEU A 159 -4.52 0.17 -11.03
CA LEU A 159 -3.49 1.02 -10.39
C LEU A 159 -2.70 1.75 -11.47
N LYS A 160 -3.40 2.62 -12.19
CA LYS A 160 -2.86 3.40 -13.30
C LYS A 160 -2.57 4.82 -12.85
N VAL A 161 -1.33 5.26 -13.09
CA VAL A 161 -0.99 6.68 -13.06
C VAL A 161 -1.45 7.30 -14.38
N PRO A 162 -2.30 8.35 -14.36
CA PRO A 162 -2.74 9.01 -15.57
C PRO A 162 -1.56 9.52 -16.40
N ARG A 163 -1.69 9.39 -17.71
CA ARG A 163 -0.68 9.85 -18.69
C ARG A 163 -1.27 10.74 -19.76
N ILE A 164 -2.58 10.95 -19.71
CA ILE A 164 -3.34 11.72 -20.68
C ILE A 164 -3.89 12.93 -19.95
N GLU A 165 -3.75 14.12 -20.54
CA GLU A 165 -4.22 15.38 -19.96
C GLU A 165 -5.70 15.31 -19.55
N LYS A 166 -6.55 14.68 -20.38
CA LYS A 166 -7.98 14.50 -20.11
C LYS A 166 -8.24 13.78 -18.79
N GLU A 167 -7.48 12.73 -18.47
CA GLU A 167 -7.66 11.98 -17.22
C GLU A 167 -7.34 12.85 -15.99
N TRP A 168 -6.31 13.71 -16.09
CA TRP A 168 -6.00 14.69 -15.05
C TRP A 168 -7.09 15.75 -14.89
N LEU A 169 -7.67 16.22 -16.00
CA LEU A 169 -8.79 17.16 -15.98
C LEU A 169 -10.03 16.55 -15.34
N ASP A 170 -10.32 15.28 -15.61
CA ASP A 170 -11.44 14.55 -15.01
C ASP A 170 -11.24 14.42 -13.48
N ILE A 171 -10.03 14.08 -13.03
CA ILE A 171 -9.70 14.05 -11.60
C ILE A 171 -9.86 15.44 -10.97
N ALA A 172 -9.33 16.48 -11.62
CA ALA A 172 -9.43 17.85 -11.10
C ALA A 172 -10.87 18.35 -10.99
N LYS A 173 -11.70 18.01 -11.97
CA LYS A 173 -13.13 18.31 -11.93
C LYS A 173 -13.81 17.59 -10.77
N ASP A 174 -13.49 16.32 -10.54
CA ASP A 174 -14.03 15.58 -9.39
C ASP A 174 -13.63 16.20 -8.03
N PHE A 175 -12.43 16.77 -7.93
CA PHE A 175 -11.99 17.53 -6.75
C PHE A 175 -12.77 18.83 -6.56
N GLU A 176 -13.06 19.55 -7.65
CA GLU A 176 -13.89 20.76 -7.65
C GLU A 176 -15.31 20.44 -7.20
N ASP A 177 -15.94 19.43 -7.81
CA ASP A 177 -17.34 19.10 -7.61
C ASP A 177 -17.62 18.54 -6.20
N LYS A 178 -16.74 17.69 -5.65
CA LYS A 178 -17.00 16.97 -4.39
C LYS A 178 -16.39 17.66 -3.17
N TRP A 179 -15.20 18.23 -3.34
CA TRP A 179 -14.38 18.71 -2.23
C TRP A 179 -14.23 20.23 -2.24
N ASN A 180 -14.64 20.88 -3.34
CA ASN A 180 -14.50 22.31 -3.57
C ASN A 180 -13.03 22.75 -3.50
N VAL A 181 -12.13 21.94 -4.05
CA VAL A 181 -10.71 22.29 -4.17
C VAL A 181 -10.36 22.33 -5.65
N PHE A 182 -9.93 23.50 -6.11
CA PHE A 182 -9.73 23.78 -7.54
C PHE A 182 -8.35 23.36 -8.01
N ASN A 183 -8.24 23.06 -9.31
CA ASN A 183 -7.00 22.65 -9.98
C ASN A 183 -6.22 21.56 -9.21
N THR A 184 -6.90 20.65 -8.51
CA THR A 184 -6.26 19.63 -7.68
C THR A 184 -6.27 18.27 -8.37
N ILE A 185 -5.12 17.67 -8.59
CA ILE A 185 -4.98 16.38 -9.31
C ILE A 185 -4.71 15.19 -8.40
N GLY A 186 -4.68 15.41 -7.08
CA GLY A 186 -4.57 14.34 -6.10
C GLY A 186 -4.19 14.84 -4.71
N ALA A 187 -4.32 13.95 -3.74
CA ALA A 187 -3.79 14.14 -2.40
C ALA A 187 -2.78 13.03 -2.09
N MET A 188 -1.61 13.38 -1.55
CA MET A 188 -0.58 12.42 -1.20
C MET A 188 -0.26 12.42 0.29
N ASP A 189 0.03 11.22 0.78
CA ASP A 189 0.37 10.98 2.17
C ASP A 189 1.02 9.59 2.33
N GLY A 190 1.70 9.39 3.46
CA GLY A 190 2.29 8.12 3.84
C GLY A 190 1.59 7.47 5.04
N LYS A 191 1.48 6.15 5.00
CA LYS A 191 0.96 5.32 6.08
C LYS A 191 2.01 4.34 6.57
N HIS A 192 2.19 4.28 7.89
CA HIS A 192 2.93 3.18 8.52
C HIS A 192 2.08 1.90 8.52
N VAL A 193 2.67 0.82 8.01
CA VAL A 193 2.17 -0.55 8.14
C VAL A 193 3.03 -1.25 9.18
N ARG A 194 2.41 -1.62 10.30
CA ARG A 194 3.08 -2.20 11.47
C ARG A 194 3.52 -3.62 11.17
N ILE A 195 4.80 -3.90 11.41
CA ILE A 195 5.41 -5.22 11.23
C ILE A 195 6.10 -5.66 12.51
N THR A 196 6.33 -6.96 12.67
CA THR A 196 7.27 -7.43 13.68
C THR A 196 8.70 -7.04 13.31
N CYS A 197 9.56 -6.88 14.33
CA CYS A 197 10.98 -6.60 14.09
C CYS A 197 11.56 -7.68 13.16
N PRO A 198 12.09 -7.31 11.98
CA PRO A 198 12.74 -8.27 11.11
C PRO A 198 13.96 -8.88 11.80
N ASP A 199 14.25 -10.16 11.54
CA ASP A 199 15.44 -10.82 12.06
C ASP A 199 16.70 -10.01 11.69
N LYS A 200 17.52 -9.67 12.69
CA LYS A 200 18.72 -8.82 12.53
C LYS A 200 18.45 -7.42 11.97
N GLY A 201 17.21 -6.92 12.05
CA GLY A 201 16.79 -5.65 11.47
C GLY A 201 17.20 -4.40 12.26
N GLY A 202 17.65 -4.55 13.51
CA GLY A 202 18.03 -3.43 14.39
C GLY A 202 16.95 -2.33 14.43
N SER A 203 17.37 -1.07 14.49
CA SER A 203 16.46 0.09 14.48
C SER A 203 16.02 0.54 13.07
N HIS A 204 16.41 -0.16 11.99
CA HIS A 204 16.14 0.30 10.63
C HIS A 204 14.64 0.44 10.31
N HIS A 205 13.80 -0.39 10.93
CA HIS A 205 12.35 -0.34 10.77
C HIS A 205 11.65 0.36 11.94
N PHE A 206 12.39 0.68 13.01
CA PHE A 206 11.84 1.31 14.21
C PHE A 206 11.55 2.77 13.92
N ASN A 207 10.27 3.14 13.97
CA ASN A 207 9.80 4.47 13.68
C ASN A 207 9.79 5.35 14.94
N TYR A 208 9.48 6.63 14.75
CA TYR A 208 9.35 7.60 15.84
C TYR A 208 8.21 7.30 16.83
N LYS A 209 7.29 6.40 16.46
CA LYS A 209 6.16 5.94 17.27
C LYS A 209 6.48 4.67 18.06
N SER A 210 7.75 4.30 18.17
CA SER A 210 8.22 3.17 18.96
C SER A 210 7.73 1.79 18.47
N TYR A 211 7.51 1.61 17.17
CA TYR A 211 7.24 0.30 16.58
C TYR A 211 7.94 0.07 15.22
N HIS A 212 8.08 -1.19 14.81
CA HIS A 212 8.63 -1.51 13.49
C HIS A 212 7.58 -1.37 12.40
N SER A 213 7.91 -0.70 11.30
CA SER A 213 6.99 -0.51 10.19
C SER A 213 7.68 -0.44 8.83
N ILE A 214 6.88 -0.67 7.79
CA ILE A 214 7.16 -0.24 6.43
C ILE A 214 6.21 0.89 6.05
N ILE A 215 6.60 1.72 5.11
CA ILE A 215 5.81 2.85 4.65
C ILE A 215 5.08 2.47 3.36
N LEU A 216 3.78 2.75 3.35
CA LEU A 216 2.92 2.83 2.17
C LEU A 216 2.75 4.31 1.83
N PHE A 217 3.42 4.78 0.78
CA PHE A 217 3.26 6.15 0.27
C PHE A 217 2.31 6.14 -0.92
N THR A 218 1.31 7.03 -0.94
CA THR A 218 0.26 6.99 -1.97
C THR A 218 -0.10 8.38 -2.49
N LEU A 219 -0.57 8.43 -3.74
CA LEU A 219 -1.33 9.53 -4.33
C LEU A 219 -2.75 9.03 -4.57
N THR A 220 -3.75 9.77 -4.11
CA THR A 220 -5.16 9.38 -4.16
C THR A 220 -5.98 10.39 -4.96
N ASP A 221 -6.92 9.91 -5.78
CA ASP A 221 -7.90 10.73 -6.49
C ASP A 221 -9.03 11.21 -5.56
N ALA A 222 -9.94 12.05 -6.09
CA ALA A 222 -11.11 12.54 -5.35
C ALA A 222 -12.14 11.46 -4.98
N ASN A 223 -12.00 10.24 -5.50
CA ASN A 223 -12.90 9.10 -5.32
C ASN A 223 -12.31 8.02 -4.41
N TYR A 224 -11.27 8.35 -3.63
CA TYR A 224 -10.57 7.44 -2.73
C TYR A 224 -9.80 6.30 -3.42
N LYS A 225 -9.54 6.42 -4.74
CA LYS A 225 -8.72 5.45 -5.49
C LYS A 225 -7.26 5.84 -5.39
N PHE A 226 -6.41 4.86 -5.19
CA PHE A 226 -4.96 5.07 -5.25
C PHE A 226 -4.52 5.18 -6.72
N ILE A 227 -3.99 6.33 -7.10
CA ILE A 227 -3.42 6.58 -8.43
C ILE A 227 -1.98 6.04 -8.50
N TYR A 228 -1.21 6.30 -7.45
CA TYR A 228 0.18 5.89 -7.31
C TYR A 228 0.38 5.32 -5.93
N ILE A 229 1.15 4.24 -5.83
CA ILE A 229 1.60 3.67 -4.55
C ILE A 229 3.08 3.32 -4.63
N ASP A 230 3.78 3.50 -3.52
CA ASP A 230 5.15 3.08 -3.30
C ASP A 230 5.24 2.42 -1.93
N VAL A 231 5.76 1.19 -1.88
CA VAL A 231 5.71 0.33 -0.70
C VAL A 231 7.06 -0.29 -0.41
N GLY A 232 7.43 -0.29 0.86
CA GLY A 232 8.60 -1.03 1.35
C GLY A 232 9.75 -0.14 1.80
N THR A 233 9.59 1.18 1.76
CA THR A 233 10.52 2.07 2.46
C THR A 233 10.46 1.80 3.96
N ASN A 234 11.62 1.77 4.62
CA ASN A 234 11.67 1.49 6.05
C ASN A 234 10.93 2.57 6.87
N GLY A 235 10.34 2.17 7.99
CA GLY A 235 9.54 3.05 8.86
C GLY A 235 10.33 4.15 9.57
N ARG A 236 11.66 4.15 9.51
CA ARG A 236 12.48 5.21 10.10
C ARG A 236 12.46 6.49 9.24
N ILE A 237 12.24 6.36 7.94
CA ILE A 237 12.24 7.50 7.00
C ILE A 237 10.92 8.27 7.13
N GLY A 238 10.98 9.60 7.24
CA GLY A 238 9.79 10.45 7.23
C GLY A 238 9.19 10.61 5.82
N ASP A 239 7.96 11.13 5.75
CA ASP A 239 7.23 11.39 4.49
C ASP A 239 8.05 12.12 3.42
N SER A 240 8.71 13.21 3.81
CA SER A 240 9.60 13.98 2.93
C SER A 240 10.69 13.09 2.30
N GLY A 241 11.27 12.20 3.11
CA GLY A 241 12.32 11.30 2.66
C GLY A 241 11.81 10.25 1.67
N VAL A 242 10.60 9.73 1.88
CA VAL A 242 9.96 8.80 0.93
C VAL A 242 9.63 9.52 -0.37
N TYR A 243 9.00 10.69 -0.29
CA TYR A 243 8.69 11.51 -1.46
C TYR A 243 9.94 11.87 -2.26
N ASN A 244 11.02 12.27 -1.59
CA ASN A 244 12.27 12.65 -2.25
C ASN A 244 12.93 11.51 -3.04
N LYS A 245 12.69 10.26 -2.65
CA LYS A 245 13.17 9.06 -3.36
C LYS A 245 12.19 8.54 -4.40
N SER A 246 10.91 8.89 -4.28
CA SER A 246 9.83 8.37 -5.12
C SER A 246 10.02 8.70 -6.60
N LYS A 247 9.54 7.80 -7.47
CA LYS A 247 9.45 8.07 -8.92
C LYS A 247 8.46 9.21 -9.21
N LEU A 248 7.44 9.35 -8.37
CA LEU A 248 6.44 10.42 -8.48
C LEU A 248 7.08 11.81 -8.47
N LYS A 249 8.00 12.10 -7.53
CA LYS A 249 8.69 13.40 -7.49
C LYS A 249 9.42 13.71 -8.80
N LYS A 250 10.10 12.72 -9.38
CA LYS A 250 10.83 12.90 -10.65
C LYS A 250 9.87 13.21 -11.79
N CYS A 251 8.74 12.50 -11.86
CA CYS A 251 7.74 12.70 -12.90
C CYS A 251 6.91 13.98 -12.71
N LEU A 252 6.78 14.50 -11.48
CA LEU A 252 6.18 15.82 -11.22
C LEU A 252 7.14 16.96 -11.60
N ALA A 253 8.44 16.77 -11.41
CA ALA A 253 9.45 17.75 -11.81
C ALA A 253 9.66 17.78 -13.34
N ASP A 254 9.57 16.61 -13.98
CA ASP A 254 9.67 16.42 -15.42
C ASP A 254 8.33 15.92 -15.98
N ASN A 255 7.53 16.86 -16.48
CA ASN A 255 6.17 16.61 -16.96
C ASN A 255 6.10 15.82 -18.28
N SER A 256 7.24 15.34 -18.81
CA SER A 256 7.29 14.55 -20.06
C SER A 256 6.53 13.21 -19.99
N ILE A 257 6.38 12.64 -18.79
CA ILE A 257 5.76 11.32 -18.60
C ILE A 257 4.29 11.43 -18.17
N LEU A 258 3.97 12.39 -17.28
CA LEU A 258 2.63 12.51 -16.72
C LEU A 258 1.68 13.28 -17.64
N ASN A 259 2.21 14.16 -18.52
CA ASN A 259 1.41 15.06 -19.35
C ASN A 259 0.32 15.76 -18.52
N ILE A 260 0.73 16.39 -17.41
CA ILE A 260 -0.15 17.24 -16.61
C ILE A 260 -0.51 18.44 -17.48
N PRO A 261 -1.81 18.78 -17.60
CA PRO A 261 -2.26 19.88 -18.43
C PRO A 261 -1.66 21.21 -17.97
N ALA A 262 -1.58 22.16 -18.91
CA ALA A 262 -1.18 23.53 -18.60
C ALA A 262 -2.11 24.15 -17.55
N GLY A 263 -1.58 25.10 -16.76
CA GLY A 263 -2.35 25.75 -15.70
C GLY A 263 -3.63 26.40 -16.23
N LYS A 264 -4.70 26.28 -15.44
CA LYS A 264 -6.01 26.85 -15.75
C LYS A 264 -6.28 28.02 -14.81
N ASN A 265 -6.91 29.06 -15.33
CA ASN A 265 -7.37 30.17 -14.48
C ASN A 265 -8.39 29.67 -13.46
N LEU A 266 -8.19 30.06 -12.20
CA LEU A 266 -9.22 29.88 -11.18
C LEU A 266 -10.43 30.76 -11.53
N PRO A 267 -11.67 30.37 -11.15
CA PRO A 267 -12.83 31.20 -11.41
C PRO A 267 -12.66 32.63 -10.89
N GLY A 268 -12.82 33.63 -11.76
CA GLY A 268 -12.64 35.04 -11.39
C GLY A 268 -11.18 35.49 -11.17
N ALA A 269 -10.19 34.64 -11.45
CA ALA A 269 -8.78 35.00 -11.46
C ALA A 269 -8.26 35.21 -12.90
N ASN A 270 -7.38 36.19 -13.07
CA ASN A 270 -6.75 36.48 -14.35
C ASN A 270 -5.39 35.78 -14.52
N ILE A 271 -4.95 35.04 -13.51
CA ILE A 271 -3.65 34.36 -13.49
C ILE A 271 -3.90 32.86 -13.60
N ALA A 272 -3.20 32.22 -14.53
CA ALA A 272 -3.22 30.78 -14.71
C ALA A 272 -2.52 30.11 -13.51
N THR A 273 -3.25 29.24 -12.82
CA THR A 273 -2.74 28.50 -11.67
C THR A 273 -2.50 27.05 -12.09
N PRO A 274 -1.33 26.45 -11.78
CA PRO A 274 -1.06 25.07 -12.18
C PRO A 274 -1.96 24.07 -11.48
N TYR A 275 -2.00 22.87 -12.05
CA TYR A 275 -2.57 21.71 -11.39
C TYR A 275 -1.64 21.18 -10.30
N VAL A 276 -2.18 20.96 -9.11
CA VAL A 276 -1.41 20.68 -7.89
C VAL A 276 -1.85 19.40 -7.18
N VAL A 277 -0.90 18.79 -6.47
CA VAL A 277 -1.09 17.72 -5.50
C VAL A 277 -1.09 18.32 -4.10
N LEU A 278 -2.06 17.93 -3.28
CA LEU A 278 -2.14 18.34 -1.88
C LEU A 278 -1.30 17.43 -0.99
N ALA A 279 -0.56 18.01 -0.07
CA ALA A 279 0.31 17.29 0.84
C ALA A 279 0.28 17.88 2.25
N ASP A 280 0.74 17.10 3.23
CA ASP A 280 0.93 17.57 4.60
C ASP A 280 2.17 18.48 4.75
N ASP A 281 2.32 19.16 5.89
CA ASP A 281 3.43 20.08 6.15
C ASP A 281 4.80 19.41 6.08
N ALA A 282 4.86 18.11 6.34
CA ALA A 282 6.09 17.31 6.24
C ALA A 282 6.67 17.31 4.81
N PHE A 283 5.88 17.54 3.77
CA PHE A 283 6.31 17.51 2.39
C PHE A 283 6.91 18.87 1.93
N PRO A 284 7.81 18.87 0.93
CA PRO A 284 8.36 20.10 0.38
C PRO A 284 7.34 20.82 -0.50
N LEU A 285 7.22 22.13 -0.33
CA LEU A 285 6.42 23.00 -1.20
C LEU A 285 7.12 23.16 -2.57
N SER A 286 6.41 22.92 -3.66
CA SER A 286 6.93 23.01 -5.04
C SER A 286 5.86 23.47 -6.04
N TYR A 287 6.18 23.54 -7.33
CA TYR A 287 5.27 24.02 -8.37
C TYR A 287 3.95 23.21 -8.41
N ASN A 288 4.03 21.88 -8.38
CA ASN A 288 2.86 20.99 -8.38
C ASN A 288 2.51 20.45 -6.99
N VAL A 289 3.11 20.93 -5.89
CA VAL A 289 2.83 20.39 -4.54
C VAL A 289 2.50 21.51 -3.57
N MET A 290 1.25 21.52 -3.12
CA MET A 290 0.73 22.50 -2.17
C MET A 290 0.62 21.89 -0.77
N LYS A 291 1.03 22.68 0.22
CA LYS A 291 1.01 22.31 1.64
C LYS A 291 0.46 23.46 2.49
N PRO A 292 -0.01 23.20 3.73
CA PRO A 292 -0.58 24.24 4.58
C PRO A 292 0.46 25.32 4.96
N TYR A 293 -0.04 26.49 5.36
CA TYR A 293 0.74 27.48 6.09
C TYR A 293 1.06 26.95 7.49
N PRO A 294 2.24 27.30 8.05
CA PRO A 294 2.58 26.95 9.42
C PRO A 294 1.52 27.46 10.40
N LEU A 295 1.17 26.63 11.40
CA LEU A 295 0.13 26.97 12.39
C LEU A 295 0.55 28.10 13.35
N LYS A 296 1.84 28.45 13.40
CA LYS A 296 2.34 29.51 14.29
C LYS A 296 2.09 30.88 13.66
N ASN A 297 1.43 31.77 14.41
CA ASN A 297 1.11 33.14 14.00
C ASN A 297 0.31 33.21 12.69
N ILE A 298 -0.62 32.28 12.49
CA ILE A 298 -1.40 32.16 11.27
C ILE A 298 -2.50 33.24 11.19
N THR A 299 -2.58 33.92 10.04
CA THR A 299 -3.63 34.90 9.74
C THR A 299 -4.96 34.21 9.42
N ARG A 300 -6.07 34.96 9.51
CA ARG A 300 -7.41 34.43 9.16
C ARG A 300 -7.47 33.88 7.73
N GLU A 301 -6.86 34.59 6.78
CA GLU A 301 -6.84 34.17 5.37
C GLU A 301 -6.08 32.85 5.17
N GLU A 302 -4.96 32.69 5.88
CA GLU A 302 -4.16 31.46 5.87
C GLU A 302 -4.89 30.31 6.55
N LYS A 303 -5.68 30.56 7.60
CA LYS A 303 -6.54 29.55 8.23
C LYS A 303 -7.61 29.06 7.28
N ILE A 304 -8.28 29.95 6.55
CA ILE A 304 -9.24 29.60 5.50
C ILE A 304 -8.57 28.71 4.45
N TYR A 305 -7.41 29.13 3.92
CA TYR A 305 -6.65 28.32 2.98
C TYR A 305 -6.30 26.92 3.55
N ASN A 306 -5.80 26.86 4.78
CA ASN A 306 -5.44 25.60 5.44
C ASN A 306 -6.63 24.67 5.60
N TYR A 307 -7.80 25.22 5.96
CA TYR A 307 -9.04 24.46 6.05
C TYR A 307 -9.46 23.90 4.69
N ARG A 308 -9.42 24.71 3.63
CA ARG A 308 -9.71 24.30 2.24
C ARG A 308 -8.78 23.19 1.76
N LEU A 309 -7.48 23.35 1.98
CA LEU A 309 -6.47 22.34 1.65
C LEU A 309 -6.70 21.05 2.44
N SER A 310 -6.99 21.16 3.74
CA SER A 310 -7.28 20.02 4.61
C SER A 310 -8.48 19.21 4.10
N ARG A 311 -9.54 19.85 3.58
CA ARG A 311 -10.69 19.14 3.00
C ARG A 311 -10.29 18.21 1.85
N GLY A 312 -9.43 18.65 0.95
CA GLY A 312 -8.90 17.79 -0.12
C GLY A 312 -7.92 16.74 0.40
N ARG A 313 -7.03 17.12 1.33
CA ARG A 313 -6.03 16.21 1.92
C ARG A 313 -6.67 15.06 2.71
N ARG A 314 -7.79 15.28 3.39
CA ARG A 314 -8.52 14.25 4.15
C ARG A 314 -8.91 13.03 3.31
N ILE A 315 -8.92 13.12 1.99
CA ILE A 315 -9.29 12.03 1.09
C ILE A 315 -8.27 10.89 1.15
N VAL A 316 -6.97 11.18 1.17
CA VAL A 316 -5.94 10.13 1.25
C VAL A 316 -5.97 9.45 2.62
N GLU A 317 -6.13 10.21 3.71
CA GLU A 317 -6.33 9.67 5.06
C GLU A 317 -7.60 8.77 5.13
N SER A 318 -8.70 9.23 4.54
CA SER A 318 -9.95 8.47 4.48
C SER A 318 -9.78 7.19 3.67
N SER A 319 -8.99 7.22 2.59
CA SER A 319 -8.71 6.04 1.76
C SER A 319 -7.94 4.98 2.54
N PHE A 320 -6.98 5.40 3.37
CA PHE A 320 -6.32 4.51 4.32
C PHE A 320 -7.28 3.93 5.36
N GLY A 321 -8.20 4.74 5.88
CA GLY A 321 -9.24 4.28 6.80
C GLY A 321 -10.15 3.23 6.18
N ILE A 322 -10.60 3.46 4.93
CA ILE A 322 -11.42 2.51 4.16
C ILE A 322 -10.64 1.20 3.93
N LEU A 323 -9.38 1.31 3.50
CA LEU A 323 -8.51 0.16 3.26
C LEU A 323 -8.33 -0.69 4.54
N ALA A 324 -8.06 -0.05 5.68
CA ALA A 324 -7.84 -0.74 6.95
C ALA A 324 -9.13 -1.31 7.58
N SER A 325 -10.26 -0.61 7.40
CA SER A 325 -11.57 -1.10 7.84
C SER A 325 -11.97 -2.37 7.09
N ARG A 326 -11.72 -2.39 5.78
CA ARG A 326 -11.99 -3.54 4.91
C ARG A 326 -11.02 -4.68 5.19
N PHE A 327 -9.73 -4.37 5.23
CA PHE A 327 -8.64 -5.32 5.44
C PHE A 327 -8.01 -5.09 6.81
N ARG A 328 -8.53 -5.79 7.83
CA ARG A 328 -8.09 -5.60 9.22
C ARG A 328 -6.64 -6.02 9.47
N VAL A 329 -5.98 -6.68 8.52
CA VAL A 329 -4.53 -6.91 8.56
C VAL A 329 -3.72 -5.63 8.75
N PHE A 330 -4.24 -4.47 8.32
CA PHE A 330 -3.60 -3.16 8.54
C PHE A 330 -3.82 -2.56 9.93
N LEU A 331 -4.72 -3.14 10.73
CA LEU A 331 -4.99 -2.79 12.12
C LEU A 331 -4.23 -3.70 13.09
N THR A 332 -3.52 -4.71 12.60
CA THR A 332 -2.72 -5.64 13.41
C THR A 332 -1.22 -5.46 13.15
N THR A 333 -0.39 -6.07 14.01
CA THR A 333 1.04 -6.19 13.75
C THR A 333 1.29 -7.39 12.83
N ILE A 334 1.73 -7.14 11.60
CA ILE A 334 1.93 -8.19 10.60
C ILE A 334 3.23 -8.95 10.92
N ASN A 335 3.09 -10.21 11.35
CA ASN A 335 4.23 -11.05 11.72
C ASN A 335 4.86 -11.76 10.51
N LEU A 336 5.38 -10.96 9.57
CA LEU A 336 6.03 -11.43 8.34
C LEU A 336 7.23 -10.54 7.99
N CYS A 337 8.17 -11.08 7.22
CA CYS A 337 9.29 -10.30 6.72
C CYS A 337 8.80 -9.15 5.80
N PRO A 338 9.52 -8.01 5.75
CA PRO A 338 9.12 -6.81 4.99
C PRO A 338 8.75 -7.11 3.54
N GLU A 339 9.51 -7.98 2.87
CA GLU A 339 9.26 -8.39 1.47
C GLU A 339 7.87 -9.01 1.27
N LYS A 340 7.42 -9.87 2.19
CA LYS A 340 6.09 -10.48 2.14
C LYS A 340 5.01 -9.45 2.47
N VAL A 341 5.28 -8.56 3.41
CA VAL A 341 4.36 -7.48 3.76
C VAL A 341 4.16 -6.56 2.56
N THR A 342 5.21 -6.18 1.84
CA THR A 342 5.10 -5.40 0.61
C THR A 342 4.12 -6.02 -0.39
N LYS A 343 4.19 -7.33 -0.62
CA LYS A 343 3.25 -8.04 -1.51
C LYS A 343 1.80 -7.97 -1.01
N ILE A 344 1.61 -8.13 0.30
CA ILE A 344 0.29 -8.01 0.95
C ILE A 344 -0.30 -6.62 0.74
N VAL A 345 0.50 -5.56 0.97
CA VAL A 345 0.04 -4.18 0.80
C VAL A 345 -0.32 -3.88 -0.65
N LEU A 346 0.55 -4.27 -1.61
CA LEU A 346 0.32 -4.07 -3.04
C LEU A 346 -0.98 -4.76 -3.52
N ALA A 347 -1.20 -6.00 -3.07
CA ALA A 347 -2.43 -6.73 -3.36
C ALA A 347 -3.66 -6.04 -2.76
N ALA A 348 -3.61 -5.63 -1.50
CA ALA A 348 -4.73 -4.98 -0.85
C ALA A 348 -5.09 -3.62 -1.51
N CYS A 349 -4.10 -2.82 -1.90
CA CYS A 349 -4.33 -1.56 -2.62
C CYS A 349 -4.97 -1.80 -4.00
N THR A 350 -4.56 -2.84 -4.73
CA THR A 350 -5.16 -3.17 -6.03
C THR A 350 -6.58 -3.71 -5.91
N ILE A 351 -6.86 -4.55 -4.90
CA ILE A 351 -8.23 -5.01 -4.62
C ILE A 351 -9.11 -3.82 -4.18
N HIS A 352 -8.58 -2.89 -3.38
CA HIS A 352 -9.30 -1.68 -2.98
C HIS A 352 -9.79 -0.88 -4.19
N ASN A 353 -8.91 -0.61 -5.15
CA ASN A 353 -9.29 0.11 -6.37
C ASN A 353 -10.31 -0.68 -7.21
N LEU A 354 -10.14 -2.00 -7.37
CA LEU A 354 -11.10 -2.87 -8.06
C LEU A 354 -12.50 -2.77 -7.45
N LEU A 355 -12.60 -2.80 -6.11
CA LEU A 355 -13.89 -2.76 -5.43
C LEU A 355 -14.54 -1.37 -5.50
N ILE A 356 -13.76 -0.30 -5.53
CA ILE A 356 -14.28 1.05 -5.81
C ILE A 356 -14.89 1.12 -7.21
N ASP A 357 -14.19 0.60 -8.22
CA ASP A 357 -14.64 0.65 -9.62
C ASP A 357 -15.93 -0.12 -9.84
N ARG A 358 -16.04 -1.30 -9.23
CA ARG A 358 -17.20 -2.17 -9.44
C ARG A 358 -18.42 -1.77 -8.62
N ARG A 359 -18.24 -1.32 -7.38
CA ARG A 359 -19.35 -1.10 -6.44
C ARG A 359 -19.09 0.05 -5.48
N LYS A 360 -18.89 1.26 -6.02
CA LYS A 360 -18.62 2.49 -5.26
C LYS A 360 -19.53 2.68 -4.04
N HIS A 361 -20.85 2.58 -4.20
CA HIS A 361 -21.82 2.82 -3.12
C HIS A 361 -21.75 1.82 -1.96
N LEU A 362 -21.43 0.55 -2.24
CA LEU A 362 -21.30 -0.51 -1.21
C LEU A 362 -19.90 -0.51 -0.60
N TYR A 363 -18.91 -0.05 -1.37
CA TYR A 363 -17.53 -0.04 -0.94
C TYR A 363 -17.21 1.13 -0.01
N THR A 364 -17.70 2.33 -0.36
CA THR A 364 -17.49 3.59 0.37
C THR A 364 -18.68 3.97 1.26
N CYS A 365 -19.52 2.99 1.64
CA CYS A 365 -20.85 3.17 2.22
C CYS A 365 -20.96 4.42 3.12
N HIS A 366 -21.93 5.28 2.81
CA HIS A 366 -21.99 6.68 3.27
C HIS A 366 -22.00 6.83 4.81
N GLU A 367 -22.37 5.81 5.57
CA GLU A 367 -22.26 5.79 7.05
C GLU A 367 -20.81 5.82 7.56
N ILE A 368 -19.85 5.29 6.79
CA ILE A 368 -18.41 5.32 7.11
C ILE A 368 -17.88 6.77 6.96
N ILE A 369 -18.40 7.51 5.98
CA ILE A 369 -17.96 8.88 5.63
C ILE A 369 -18.77 9.94 6.42
N SER A 370 -20.07 9.73 6.66
CA SER A 370 -20.97 10.67 7.34
C SER A 370 -20.73 10.74 8.85
N ARG A 371 -20.27 9.66 9.48
CA ARG A 371 -19.79 9.69 10.88
C ARG A 371 -18.54 10.57 11.06
N SER A 372 -17.69 10.66 10.03
CA SER A 372 -16.53 11.58 10.01
C SER A 372 -16.89 13.07 9.84
N ARG A 373 -18.16 13.40 9.52
CA ARG A 373 -18.65 14.80 9.41
C ARG A 373 -19.17 15.39 10.72
N LYS A 374 -19.57 14.57 11.69
CA LYS A 374 -20.25 15.02 12.92
C LYS A 374 -19.39 14.96 14.18
N GLY A 375 -18.06 14.99 14.12
CA GLY A 375 -17.22 14.94 15.33
C GLY A 375 -17.45 13.72 16.25
N HIS A 376 -18.29 12.77 15.83
CA HIS A 376 -18.59 11.53 16.52
C HIS A 376 -17.79 10.45 15.81
N THR A 377 -16.74 10.04 16.49
CA THR A 377 -15.86 8.93 16.17
C THR A 377 -16.60 7.79 15.47
N PHE A 378 -16.15 7.47 14.26
CA PHE A 378 -16.21 6.12 13.75
C PHE A 378 -15.58 5.24 14.84
N LEU A 379 -16.35 4.36 15.50
CA LEU A 379 -15.94 3.13 16.19
C LEU A 379 -16.57 2.92 17.59
N ASP A 380 -17.73 2.24 17.64
CA ASP A 380 -18.13 1.46 18.83
C ASP A 380 -17.31 0.15 18.96
N VAL A 381 -16.14 0.03 18.30
CA VAL A 381 -15.32 -1.19 18.28
C VAL A 381 -13.81 -0.94 18.39
N LEU A 382 -13.33 0.31 18.33
CA LEU A 382 -11.91 0.63 18.51
C LEU A 382 -11.80 1.93 19.31
N SER A 383 -10.96 1.92 20.33
CA SER A 383 -10.82 3.01 21.29
C SER A 383 -10.18 4.25 20.64
N HIS A 384 -10.36 5.41 21.26
CA HIS A 384 -9.75 6.66 20.82
C HIS A 384 -8.22 6.58 20.73
N GLU A 385 -7.59 5.66 21.48
CA GLU A 385 -6.16 5.37 21.47
C GLU A 385 -5.72 4.61 20.19
N GLU A 386 -6.55 3.73 19.64
CA GLU A 386 -6.24 2.97 18.41
C GLU A 386 -6.34 3.84 17.14
N LEU A 387 -7.19 4.87 17.15
CA LEU A 387 -7.23 5.91 16.11
C LEU A 387 -6.00 6.81 16.13
N GLN A 388 -5.40 6.99 17.32
CA GLN A 388 -4.13 7.69 17.49
C GLN A 388 -2.96 6.89 16.87
N GLU A 389 -3.07 5.56 16.76
CA GLU A 389 -2.09 4.74 16.01
C GLU A 389 -2.15 4.94 14.48
N LEU A 390 -3.31 5.36 13.92
CA LEU A 390 -3.50 5.65 12.49
C LEU A 390 -2.91 6.99 12.01
N GLN A 391 -2.14 7.68 12.85
CA GLN A 391 -1.53 8.97 12.55
C GLN A 391 -0.61 8.96 11.31
N THR A 392 -0.70 10.02 10.53
CA THR A 392 0.17 10.38 9.40
C THR A 392 1.60 10.65 9.85
N LEU A 393 2.54 10.56 8.92
CA LEU A 393 4.00 10.56 9.11
C LEU A 393 4.51 11.98 9.47
N THR A 394 4.32 12.41 10.71
CA THR A 394 4.81 13.72 11.17
C THR A 394 6.29 13.65 11.54
N THR A 395 7.17 14.03 10.62
CA THR A 395 8.59 14.31 10.92
C THR A 395 8.87 15.81 10.77
N GLN A 396 9.42 16.42 11.82
CA GLN A 396 9.75 17.86 11.94
C GLN A 396 10.97 18.30 11.11
N THR A 397 11.03 17.95 9.83
CA THR A 397 12.06 18.49 8.92
C THR A 397 11.46 19.59 8.05
N ARG A 398 11.60 20.84 8.52
CA ARG A 398 11.16 22.04 7.82
C ARG A 398 11.93 22.19 6.52
N THR A 399 11.29 21.90 5.39
CA THR A 399 11.88 22.17 4.09
C THR A 399 11.45 23.58 3.64
N VAL A 400 12.43 24.47 3.39
CA VAL A 400 12.18 25.83 2.91
C VAL A 400 11.59 25.75 1.51
N GLY A 401 10.34 26.20 1.35
CA GLY A 401 9.62 26.13 0.07
C GLY A 401 10.25 26.99 -1.03
N ASN A 402 10.26 26.46 -2.26
CA ASN A 402 10.70 27.15 -3.47
C ASN A 402 9.86 28.42 -3.71
N ARG A 403 10.47 29.51 -4.21
CA ARG A 403 9.82 30.81 -4.46
C ARG A 403 8.54 30.67 -5.29
N HIS A 404 8.60 29.92 -6.38
CA HIS A 404 7.47 29.63 -7.25
C HIS A 404 6.31 28.93 -6.51
N GLY A 405 6.62 27.96 -5.64
CA GLY A 405 5.61 27.27 -4.85
C GLY A 405 4.91 28.18 -3.85
N ARG A 406 5.61 29.20 -3.32
CA ARG A 406 5.00 30.21 -2.44
C ARG A 406 4.03 31.11 -3.22
N GLU A 407 4.44 31.57 -4.39
CA GLU A 407 3.60 32.42 -5.26
C GLU A 407 2.30 31.69 -5.66
N ILE A 408 2.38 30.42 -6.06
CA ILE A 408 1.20 29.61 -6.38
C ILE A 408 0.29 29.45 -5.16
N ARG A 409 0.88 29.19 -3.98
CA ARG A 409 0.12 29.07 -2.74
C ARG A 409 -0.60 30.37 -2.39
N GLU A 410 0.07 31.52 -2.55
CA GLU A 410 -0.56 32.84 -2.37
C GLU A 410 -1.73 33.04 -3.35
N ASN A 411 -1.60 32.64 -4.62
CA ASN A 411 -2.69 32.73 -5.59
C ASN A 411 -3.92 31.91 -5.15
N PHE A 412 -3.72 30.70 -4.66
CA PHE A 412 -4.82 29.90 -4.10
C PHE A 412 -5.42 30.55 -2.84
N LYS A 413 -4.59 31.13 -1.95
CA LYS A 413 -5.05 31.84 -0.76
C LYS A 413 -5.93 33.03 -1.14
N ILE A 414 -5.47 33.88 -2.07
CA ILE A 414 -6.24 35.03 -2.56
C ILE A 414 -7.56 34.57 -3.17
N PHE A 415 -7.54 33.52 -3.99
CA PHE A 415 -8.76 32.97 -4.58
C PHE A 415 -9.77 32.49 -3.53
N TYR A 416 -9.36 31.67 -2.56
CA TYR A 416 -10.28 31.15 -1.54
C TYR A 416 -10.84 32.25 -0.61
N ASN A 417 -10.12 33.36 -0.45
CA ASN A 417 -10.60 34.51 0.34
C ASN A 417 -11.40 35.53 -0.48
N GLY A 418 -11.32 35.46 -1.82
CA GLY A 418 -12.02 36.34 -2.77
C GLY A 418 -13.08 35.60 -3.60
N ALA A 419 -12.84 35.47 -4.91
CA ALA A 419 -13.80 34.92 -5.87
C ALA A 419 -14.24 33.46 -5.59
N GLY A 420 -13.40 32.68 -4.92
CA GLY A 420 -13.68 31.29 -4.52
C GLY A 420 -14.32 31.15 -3.13
N LYS A 421 -14.71 32.27 -2.49
CA LYS A 421 -15.29 32.28 -1.15
C LYS A 421 -16.62 31.51 -1.13
N VAL A 422 -16.77 30.68 -0.10
CA VAL A 422 -18.02 29.95 0.17
C VAL A 422 -18.57 30.26 1.56
N PRO A 423 -19.89 30.14 1.80
CA PRO A 423 -20.50 30.55 3.06
C PRO A 423 -19.95 29.81 4.29
N TRP A 424 -19.69 28.51 4.17
CA TRP A 424 -19.30 27.64 5.28
C TRP A 424 -17.81 27.72 5.68
N GLN A 425 -16.95 28.42 4.92
CA GLN A 425 -15.52 28.41 5.22
C GLN A 425 -15.14 29.27 6.43
N GLU A 426 -16.00 30.22 6.79
CA GLU A 426 -15.80 31.16 7.89
C GLU A 426 -16.09 30.54 9.26
N GLU A 427 -16.91 29.48 9.30
CA GLU A 427 -17.24 28.76 10.55
C GLU A 427 -16.07 27.98 11.14
N TYR A 428 -15.02 27.74 10.33
CA TYR A 428 -13.85 26.95 10.67
C TYR A 428 -12.53 27.73 10.52
N ALA A 429 -12.61 29.06 10.36
CA ALA A 429 -11.51 29.99 10.13
C ALA A 429 -10.91 30.60 11.41
#